data_AF-A0A1Q3WMM7-F1
#
_entry.id   AF-A0A1Q3WMM7-F1
#
_cell.length_a   1.000
_cell.length_b   1.000
_cell.length_c   1.000
_cell.angle_alpha   90.00
_cell.angle_beta   90.00
_cell.angle_gamma   90.00
#
_symmetry.space_group_name_H-M   'P 1'
#
loop_
_entity.id
_entity.type
_entity.pdbx_description
1 polymer ?
#
loop_
_entity_poly.entity_id
_entity_poly.type
_entity_poly.pdbx_seq_one_letter_code
_entity_poly.pdbx_strand_id
1 'polypeptide(L)'
;MRVSVPNFPFAELLLLGMLAACATPQYQTTVRLVPPDDAQGQACVEGCEAQKAACQTDCQARYQACAKALEPQVEARYAEALKAYELDLRQYAAALRQYEMQLRFEWFYSRPYRHPYWWDPWPGPYFPPPYPEPLMPTRAGVLAQLEKSNCQADCGCLPVYDACFVRCGGQRLTETVCIKNCPPEK
;
A
#
# COMPACT_ATOMS: atom_id res chain seq x y z
N MET A 1 34.00 36.54 15.94
CA MET A 1 34.19 35.40 16.88
C MET A 1 34.01 34.13 16.08
N ARG A 2 35.08 33.35 15.88
CA ARG A 2 35.06 32.09 15.12
C ARG A 2 34.62 30.98 16.07
N VAL A 3 33.45 30.40 15.85
CA VAL A 3 32.97 29.26 16.62
C VAL A 3 33.62 28.01 16.04
N SER A 4 34.54 27.42 16.79
CA SER A 4 35.17 26.15 16.49
C SER A 4 34.11 25.05 16.51
N VAL A 5 33.88 24.40 15.37
CA VAL A 5 33.02 23.21 15.28
C VAL A 5 33.86 22.01 15.73
N PRO A 6 33.54 21.35 16.85
CA PRO A 6 34.24 20.15 17.25
C PRO A 6 33.84 19.00 16.30
N ASN A 7 34.86 18.26 15.87
CA ASN A 7 34.78 17.12 14.97
C ASN A 7 34.20 15.91 15.73
N PHE A 8 32.89 15.95 16.04
CA PHE A 8 32.17 14.82 16.61
C PHE A 8 31.88 13.79 15.50
N PRO A 9 32.05 12.49 15.75
CA PRO A 9 31.84 11.46 14.73
C PRO A 9 30.36 11.48 14.32
N PHE A 10 30.07 11.88 13.08
CA PHE A 10 28.73 11.85 12.47
C PHE A 10 28.01 10.49 12.65
N ALA A 11 28.77 9.42 12.88
CA ALA A 11 28.27 8.08 13.18
C ALA A 11 27.52 7.96 14.52
N GLU A 12 27.93 8.68 15.57
CA GLU A 12 27.24 8.63 16.88
C GLU A 12 25.91 9.41 16.86
N LEU A 13 25.86 10.52 16.14
CA LEU A 13 24.62 11.31 15.98
C LEU A 13 23.56 10.57 15.14
N LEU A 14 23.99 9.79 14.14
CA LEU A 14 23.11 8.94 13.33
C LEU A 14 22.58 7.72 14.12
N LEU A 15 23.38 7.14 15.02
CA LEU A 15 22.93 6.04 15.89
C LEU A 15 21.90 6.50 16.93
N LEU A 16 22.08 7.69 17.51
CA LEU A 16 21.13 8.28 18.47
C LEU A 16 19.80 8.71 17.81
N GLY A 17 19.82 9.10 16.54
CA GLY A 17 18.60 9.43 15.78
C GLY A 17 17.72 8.21 15.46
N MET A 18 18.31 7.04 15.24
CA MET A 18 17.58 5.80 14.92
C MET A 18 16.81 5.23 16.11
N LEU A 19 17.28 5.45 17.35
CA LEU A 19 16.64 4.93 18.57
C LEU A 19 15.41 5.74 19.01
N ALA A 20 15.27 6.99 18.55
CA ALA A 20 14.13 7.85 18.90
C ALA A 20 12.91 7.69 17.95
N ALA A 21 13.04 6.96 16.84
CA ALA A 21 12.00 6.85 15.82
C ALA A 21 10.94 5.76 16.08
N CYS A 22 11.14 4.87 17.06
CA CYS A 22 10.29 3.68 17.24
C CYS A 22 9.04 3.86 18.13
N ALA A 23 8.81 5.06 18.69
CA ALA A 23 7.73 5.26 19.67
C ALA A 23 6.91 6.53 19.46
N THR A 24 6.74 7.00 18.21
CA THR A 24 5.83 8.12 17.96
C THR A 24 4.38 7.66 18.16
N PRO A 25 3.57 8.35 18.99
CA PRO A 25 2.15 8.07 19.16
C PRO A 25 1.39 8.26 17.84
N GLN A 26 0.54 7.29 17.50
CA GLN A 26 -0.36 7.38 16.36
C GLN A 26 -1.74 7.81 16.83
N TYR A 27 -2.16 9.01 16.45
CA TYR A 27 -3.48 9.57 16.73
C TYR A 27 -4.39 9.44 15.51
N GLN A 28 -5.65 9.06 15.72
CA GLN A 28 -6.69 9.06 14.71
C GLN A 28 -7.84 9.96 15.17
N THR A 29 -8.29 10.86 14.28
CA THR A 29 -9.49 11.66 14.49
C THR A 29 -10.73 10.82 14.19
N THR A 30 -11.51 10.50 15.21
CA THR A 30 -12.82 9.86 15.06
C THR A 30 -13.93 10.90 15.17
N VAL A 31 -14.94 10.78 14.31
CA VAL A 31 -16.10 11.67 14.30
C VAL A 31 -17.29 10.94 14.90
N ARG A 32 -17.93 11.53 15.90
CA ARG A 32 -19.19 11.07 16.49
C ARG A 32 -20.28 12.11 16.22
N LEU A 33 -21.42 11.63 15.74
CA LEU A 33 -22.59 12.46 15.41
C LEU A 33 -23.63 12.25 16.51
N VAL A 34 -24.03 13.33 17.18
CA VAL A 34 -25.10 13.31 18.20
C VAL A 34 -26.36 13.90 17.56
N PRO A 35 -27.45 13.10 17.40
CA PRO A 35 -28.68 13.58 16.80
C PRO A 35 -29.38 14.63 17.70
N PRO A 36 -30.13 15.57 17.11
CA PRO A 36 -30.90 16.53 17.87
C PRO A 36 -32.12 15.88 18.55
N ASP A 37 -32.45 16.35 19.75
CA ASP A 37 -33.63 15.89 20.51
C ASP A 37 -34.97 16.43 19.94
N ASP A 38 -34.90 17.45 19.08
CA ASP A 38 -36.06 18.11 18.47
C ASP A 38 -36.68 17.29 17.32
N ALA A 39 -37.99 17.08 17.35
CA ALA A 39 -38.72 16.36 16.29
C ALA A 39 -38.56 17.00 14.88
N GLN A 40 -38.43 18.34 14.81
CA GLN A 40 -38.14 19.05 13.56
C GLN A 40 -36.70 18.79 13.08
N GLY A 41 -35.74 18.68 14.02
CA GLY A 41 -34.34 18.35 13.72
C GLY A 41 -34.19 16.93 13.21
N GLN A 42 -34.93 15.97 13.79
CA GLN A 42 -34.96 14.58 13.34
C GLN A 42 -35.50 14.46 11.91
N ALA A 43 -36.61 15.13 11.59
CA ALA A 43 -37.14 15.17 10.22
C ALA A 43 -36.15 15.81 9.21
N CYS A 44 -35.37 16.81 9.64
CA CYS A 44 -34.31 17.41 8.82
C CYS A 44 -33.16 16.42 8.55
N VAL A 45 -32.74 15.67 9.58
CA VAL A 45 -31.69 14.64 9.46
C VAL A 45 -32.11 13.50 8.55
N GLU A 46 -33.38 13.07 8.57
CA GLU A 46 -33.90 12.07 7.62
C GLU A 46 -33.74 12.55 6.17
N GLY A 47 -33.98 13.83 5.90
CA GLY A 47 -33.71 14.44 4.59
C GLY A 47 -32.22 14.39 4.21
N CYS A 48 -31.32 14.62 5.17
CA CYS A 48 -29.87 14.51 4.95
C CYS A 48 -29.44 13.06 4.68
N GLU A 49 -30.02 12.07 5.39
CA GLU A 49 -29.74 10.64 5.13
C GLU A 49 -30.22 10.23 3.74
N ALA A 50 -31.40 10.70 3.30
CA ALA A 50 -31.89 10.46 1.95
C ALA A 50 -30.94 11.04 0.88
N GLN A 51 -30.43 12.25 1.09
CA GLN A 51 -29.44 12.87 0.19
C GLN A 51 -28.12 12.09 0.17
N LYS A 52 -27.64 11.64 1.33
CA LYS A 52 -26.44 10.80 1.44
C LYS A 52 -26.62 9.47 0.71
N ALA A 53 -27.77 8.81 0.88
CA ALA A 53 -28.09 7.57 0.18
C ALA A 53 -28.14 7.79 -1.34
N ALA A 54 -28.77 8.87 -1.80
CA ALA A 54 -28.80 9.24 -3.23
C ALA A 54 -27.39 9.51 -3.79
N CYS A 55 -26.51 10.17 -3.02
CA CYS A 55 -25.13 10.40 -3.41
C CYS A 55 -24.34 9.09 -3.52
N GLN A 56 -24.54 8.16 -2.56
CA GLN A 56 -23.87 6.87 -2.57
C GLN A 56 -24.33 6.01 -3.76
N THR A 57 -25.63 5.99 -4.07
CA THR A 57 -26.15 5.23 -5.20
C THR A 57 -25.70 5.81 -6.54
N ASP A 58 -25.71 7.12 -6.70
CA ASP A 58 -25.18 7.79 -7.90
C ASP A 58 -23.68 7.51 -8.08
N CYS A 59 -22.90 7.57 -7.01
CA CYS A 59 -21.49 7.24 -7.07
C CYS A 59 -21.25 5.77 -7.48
N GLN A 60 -22.00 4.83 -6.88
CA GLN A 60 -21.92 3.42 -7.27
C GLN A 60 -22.29 3.21 -8.74
N ALA A 61 -23.32 3.91 -9.24
CA ALA A 61 -23.72 3.85 -10.63
C ALA A 61 -22.63 4.40 -11.57
N ARG A 62 -22.01 5.53 -11.22
CA ARG A 62 -20.88 6.11 -11.97
C ARG A 62 -19.66 5.20 -11.97
N TYR A 63 -19.35 4.59 -10.82
CA TYR A 63 -18.25 3.63 -10.73
C TYR A 63 -18.51 2.41 -11.61
N GLN A 64 -19.71 1.82 -11.55
CA GLN A 64 -20.08 0.69 -12.39
C GLN A 64 -20.07 1.05 -13.88
N ALA A 65 -20.52 2.25 -14.24
CA ALA A 65 -20.43 2.74 -15.61
C ALA A 65 -18.98 2.91 -16.08
N CYS A 66 -18.10 3.43 -15.21
CA CYS A 66 -16.67 3.53 -15.46
C CYS A 66 -16.04 2.15 -15.68
N ALA A 67 -16.27 1.20 -14.76
CA ALA A 67 -15.77 -0.16 -14.87
C ALA A 67 -16.20 -0.84 -16.19
N LYS A 68 -17.47 -0.71 -16.57
CA LYS A 68 -17.98 -1.23 -17.85
C LYS A 68 -17.33 -0.55 -19.07
N ALA A 69 -17.08 0.75 -19.00
CA ALA A 69 -16.41 1.47 -20.07
C ALA A 69 -14.93 1.05 -20.25
N LEU A 70 -14.32 0.46 -19.22
CA LEU A 70 -12.94 -0.04 -19.26
C LEU A 70 -12.81 -1.44 -19.86
N GLU A 71 -13.87 -2.26 -19.88
CA GLU A 71 -13.85 -3.63 -20.43
C GLU A 71 -13.12 -3.78 -21.78
N PRO A 72 -13.38 -2.97 -22.82
CA PRO A 72 -12.66 -3.08 -24.09
C PRO A 72 -11.16 -2.75 -23.96
N GLN A 73 -10.80 -1.84 -23.05
CA GLN A 73 -9.42 -1.48 -22.79
C GLN A 73 -8.70 -2.59 -22.00
N VAL A 74 -9.40 -3.26 -21.09
CA VAL A 74 -8.86 -4.38 -20.30
C VAL A 74 -8.41 -5.50 -21.23
N GLU A 75 -9.21 -5.91 -22.21
CA GLU A 75 -8.82 -6.98 -23.14
C GLU A 75 -7.60 -6.59 -23.99
N ALA A 76 -7.54 -5.35 -24.48
CA ALA A 76 -6.40 -4.85 -25.24
C ALA A 76 -5.11 -4.84 -24.38
N ARG A 77 -5.19 -4.29 -23.16
CA ARG A 77 -4.05 -4.24 -22.23
C ARG A 77 -3.64 -5.60 -21.71
N TYR A 78 -4.59 -6.51 -21.51
CA TYR A 78 -4.32 -7.88 -21.13
C TYR A 78 -3.58 -8.63 -22.24
N ALA A 79 -3.98 -8.46 -23.50
CA ALA A 79 -3.29 -9.06 -24.64
C ALA A 79 -1.84 -8.54 -24.78
N GLU A 80 -1.62 -7.25 -24.53
CA GLU A 80 -0.27 -6.67 -24.46
C GLU A 80 0.55 -7.24 -23.30
N ALA A 81 -0.06 -7.34 -22.11
CA ALA A 81 0.60 -7.89 -20.91
C ALA A 81 0.99 -9.35 -21.11
N LEU A 82 0.18 -10.16 -21.80
CA LEU A 82 0.52 -11.55 -22.12
C LEU A 82 1.76 -11.65 -23.03
N LYS A 83 1.90 -10.74 -24.01
CA LYS A 83 3.09 -10.69 -24.88
C LYS A 83 4.34 -10.28 -24.10
N ALA A 84 4.21 -9.32 -23.19
CA ALA A 84 5.31 -8.93 -22.30
C ALA A 84 5.72 -10.10 -21.39
N TYR A 85 4.74 -10.79 -20.79
CA TYR A 85 4.97 -11.96 -19.95
C TYR A 85 5.70 -13.10 -20.70
N GLU A 86 5.35 -13.34 -21.98
CA GLU A 86 6.08 -14.32 -22.79
C GLU A 86 7.56 -13.93 -22.97
N LEU A 87 7.84 -12.65 -23.19
CA LEU A 87 9.22 -12.15 -23.27
C LEU A 87 9.95 -12.32 -21.95
N ASP A 88 9.29 -11.97 -20.84
CA ASP A 88 9.85 -12.10 -19.48
C ASP A 88 10.16 -13.56 -19.15
N LEU A 89 9.31 -14.51 -19.55
CA LEU A 89 9.58 -15.94 -19.41
C LEU A 89 10.82 -16.38 -20.20
N ARG A 90 11.03 -15.84 -21.41
CA ARG A 90 12.23 -16.13 -22.21
C ARG A 90 13.50 -15.58 -21.54
N GLN A 91 13.41 -14.36 -20.98
CA GLN A 91 14.51 -13.74 -20.24
C GLN A 91 14.82 -14.52 -18.95
N TYR A 92 13.78 -14.89 -18.19
CA TYR A 92 13.90 -15.70 -16.99
C TYR A 92 14.54 -17.07 -17.29
N ALA A 93 14.12 -17.75 -18.36
CA ALA A 93 14.73 -18.99 -18.79
C ALA A 93 16.20 -18.82 -19.20
N ALA A 94 16.59 -17.69 -19.81
CA ALA A 94 17.98 -17.38 -20.11
C ALA A 94 18.80 -17.11 -18.83
N ALA A 95 18.25 -16.35 -17.89
CA ALA A 95 18.85 -16.05 -16.59
C ALA A 95 19.07 -17.33 -15.76
N LEU A 96 18.11 -18.26 -15.78
CA LEU A 96 18.26 -19.56 -15.14
C LEU A 96 19.39 -20.39 -15.76
N ARG A 97 19.51 -20.43 -17.09
CA ARG A 97 20.64 -21.12 -17.73
C ARG A 97 21.99 -20.50 -17.34
N GLN A 98 22.06 -19.17 -17.24
CA GLN A 98 23.26 -18.49 -16.78
C GLN A 98 23.58 -18.84 -15.33
N TYR A 99 22.56 -18.86 -14.46
CA TYR A 99 22.69 -19.26 -13.07
C TYR A 99 23.18 -20.71 -12.91
N GLU A 100 22.60 -21.63 -13.67
CA GLU A 100 23.04 -23.04 -13.70
C GLU A 100 24.50 -23.18 -14.20
N MET A 101 24.89 -22.40 -15.20
CA MET A 101 26.28 -22.36 -15.64
C MET A 101 27.20 -21.80 -14.56
N GLN A 102 26.81 -20.71 -13.88
CA GLN A 102 27.57 -20.13 -12.77
C GLN A 102 27.79 -21.14 -11.65
N LEU A 103 26.74 -21.86 -11.23
CA LEU A 103 26.84 -22.95 -10.24
C LEU A 103 27.78 -24.07 -10.73
N ARG A 104 27.68 -24.44 -12.01
CA ARG A 104 28.55 -25.47 -12.61
C ARG A 104 30.02 -25.06 -12.67
N PHE A 105 30.31 -23.79 -12.84
CA PHE A 105 31.66 -23.23 -12.83
C PHE A 105 32.03 -22.62 -11.48
N GLU A 106 31.20 -22.76 -10.44
CA GLU A 106 31.46 -22.22 -9.11
C GLU A 106 32.78 -22.77 -8.57
N TRP A 107 33.04 -24.08 -8.74
CA TRP A 107 34.32 -24.69 -8.36
C TRP A 107 35.56 -24.05 -9.02
N PHE A 108 35.40 -23.34 -10.14
CA PHE A 108 36.46 -22.58 -10.81
C PHE A 108 36.67 -21.21 -10.14
N TYR A 109 35.60 -20.53 -9.75
CA TYR A 109 35.63 -19.23 -9.07
C TYR A 109 35.88 -19.32 -7.54
N SER A 110 35.69 -20.49 -6.93
CA SER A 110 35.92 -20.74 -5.50
C SER A 110 37.38 -21.07 -5.14
N ARG A 111 38.32 -21.01 -6.10
CA ARG A 111 39.76 -21.09 -5.83
C ARG A 111 40.36 -19.68 -5.81
N PRO A 112 40.99 -19.26 -4.70
CA PRO A 112 41.80 -20.10 -3.80
C PRO A 112 41.17 -20.41 -2.43
N TYR A 113 39.92 -20.05 -2.16
CA TYR A 113 39.27 -20.19 -0.84
C TYR A 113 38.54 -21.52 -0.59
N ARG A 114 39.02 -22.64 -1.16
CA ARG A 114 38.51 -23.97 -0.79
C ARG A 114 39.30 -24.45 0.43
N HIS A 115 38.71 -24.32 1.62
CA HIS A 115 39.35 -24.74 2.87
C HIS A 115 39.67 -26.25 2.86
N PRO A 116 40.78 -26.71 3.47
CA PRO A 116 41.29 -28.08 3.33
C PRO A 116 40.54 -29.15 4.13
N TYR A 117 39.45 -28.82 4.82
CA TYR A 117 38.88 -29.72 5.83
C TYR A 117 37.68 -30.51 5.31
N TRP A 118 37.80 -31.81 5.50
CA TRP A 118 37.00 -33.00 5.15
C TRP A 118 35.53 -33.05 5.62
N TRP A 119 34.90 -31.91 5.89
CA TRP A 119 33.51 -31.88 6.37
C TRP A 119 32.73 -30.75 5.70
N ASP A 120 32.36 -30.95 4.43
CA ASP A 120 31.26 -30.20 3.82
C ASP A 120 29.94 -30.82 4.34
N PRO A 121 29.10 -30.09 5.10
CA PRO A 121 27.83 -30.61 5.57
C PRO A 121 26.95 -30.93 4.38
N TRP A 122 26.61 -32.20 4.22
CA TRP A 122 25.64 -32.64 3.23
C TRP A 122 24.24 -32.54 3.86
N PRO A 123 23.25 -31.92 3.21
CA PRO A 123 23.29 -31.27 1.90
C PRO A 123 23.89 -29.85 1.98
N GLY A 124 24.65 -29.45 0.96
CA GLY A 124 25.25 -28.11 0.85
C GLY A 124 24.19 -27.00 0.83
N PRO A 125 24.59 -25.72 1.02
CA PRO A 125 23.64 -24.61 1.06
C PRO A 125 22.83 -24.57 -0.23
N TYR A 126 21.51 -24.69 -0.12
CA TYR A 126 20.61 -24.47 -1.25
C TYR A 126 20.63 -22.98 -1.58
N PHE A 127 21.27 -22.62 -2.70
CA PHE A 127 21.22 -21.27 -3.22
C PHE A 127 20.02 -21.18 -4.18
N PRO A 128 18.89 -20.57 -3.77
CA PRO A 128 17.82 -20.28 -4.72
C PRO A 128 18.33 -19.28 -5.77
N PRO A 129 17.85 -19.37 -7.03
CA PRO A 129 18.16 -18.37 -8.03
C PRO A 129 17.75 -16.99 -7.51
N PRO A 130 18.58 -15.94 -7.67
CA PRO A 130 18.27 -14.60 -7.19
C PRO A 130 17.18 -13.90 -8.02
N TYR A 131 16.68 -14.54 -9.08
CA TYR A 131 15.69 -14.00 -9.99
C TYR A 131 14.29 -14.46 -9.55
N PRO A 132 13.36 -13.53 -9.23
CA PRO A 132 11.98 -13.90 -8.95
C PRO A 132 11.30 -14.43 -10.22
N GLU A 133 10.47 -15.46 -10.06
CA GLU A 133 9.68 -15.99 -11.17
C GLU A 133 8.66 -14.94 -11.65
N PRO A 134 8.55 -14.70 -12.97
CA PRO A 134 7.53 -13.81 -13.51
C PRO A 134 6.12 -14.29 -13.13
N LEU A 135 5.29 -13.37 -12.63
CA LEU A 135 3.90 -13.67 -12.29
C LEU A 135 3.00 -13.54 -13.52
N MET A 136 2.13 -14.52 -13.73
CA MET A 136 1.16 -14.49 -14.83
C MET A 136 0.21 -13.28 -14.66
N PRO A 137 0.08 -12.40 -15.66
CA PRO A 137 -0.89 -11.32 -15.60
C PRO A 137 -2.31 -11.91 -15.63
N THR A 138 -3.23 -11.30 -14.89
CA THR A 138 -4.65 -11.68 -14.89
C THR A 138 -5.51 -10.52 -15.37
N ARG A 139 -6.65 -10.85 -16.01
CA ARG A 139 -7.62 -9.83 -16.43
C ARG A 139 -8.11 -9.00 -15.25
N ALA A 140 -8.39 -9.65 -14.12
CA ALA A 140 -8.79 -8.98 -12.89
C ALA A 140 -7.72 -8.00 -12.37
N GLY A 141 -6.44 -8.37 -12.45
CA GLY A 141 -5.34 -7.48 -12.06
C GLY A 141 -5.23 -6.24 -12.95
N VAL A 142 -5.37 -6.41 -14.27
CA VAL A 142 -5.36 -5.31 -15.24
C VAL A 142 -6.56 -4.38 -15.03
N LEU A 143 -7.75 -4.95 -14.82
CA LEU A 143 -8.97 -4.21 -14.51
C LEU A 143 -8.81 -3.41 -13.21
N ALA A 144 -8.33 -4.03 -12.13
CA ALA A 144 -8.11 -3.33 -10.87
C ALA A 144 -7.10 -2.18 -11.00
N GLN A 145 -6.07 -2.36 -11.83
CA GLN A 145 -5.11 -1.30 -12.11
C GLN A 145 -5.73 -0.14 -12.88
N LEU A 146 -6.54 -0.42 -13.91
CA LEU A 146 -7.24 0.59 -14.69
C LEU A 146 -8.34 1.30 -13.88
N GLU A 147 -9.07 0.58 -13.04
CA GLU A 147 -10.06 1.17 -12.14
C GLU A 147 -9.39 2.15 -11.17
N LYS A 148 -8.24 1.78 -10.60
CA LYS A 148 -7.50 2.67 -9.70
C LYS A 148 -7.00 3.95 -10.37
N SER A 149 -6.63 3.90 -11.66
CA SER A 149 -6.14 5.08 -12.38
C SER A 149 -7.25 5.92 -12.99
N ASN A 150 -8.37 5.31 -13.38
CA ASN A 150 -9.39 5.97 -14.21
C ASN A 150 -10.71 6.19 -13.48
N CYS A 151 -11.04 5.37 -12.47
CA CYS A 151 -12.31 5.47 -11.75
C CYS A 151 -12.10 6.08 -10.36
N GLN A 152 -12.92 7.06 -10.03
CA GLN A 152 -12.90 7.69 -8.72
C GLN A 152 -13.76 6.88 -7.75
N ALA A 153 -13.10 6.19 -6.79
CA ALA A 153 -13.79 5.47 -5.72
C ALA A 153 -14.24 6.39 -4.56
N ASP A 154 -13.59 7.55 -4.41
CA ASP A 154 -13.92 8.51 -3.36
C ASP A 154 -15.07 9.43 -3.78
N CYS A 155 -16.27 9.08 -3.33
CA CYS A 155 -17.52 9.77 -3.69
C CYS A 155 -17.72 11.13 -3.00
N GLY A 156 -16.99 11.45 -1.93
CA GLY A 156 -17.14 12.72 -1.20
C GLY A 156 -18.51 12.96 -0.54
N CYS A 157 -19.34 11.93 -0.36
CA CYS A 157 -20.71 12.09 0.18
C CYS A 157 -20.73 12.40 1.69
N LEU A 158 -19.72 11.94 2.45
CA LEU A 158 -19.63 12.15 3.91
C LEU A 158 -19.53 13.62 4.33
N PRO A 159 -18.62 14.46 3.78
CA PRO A 159 -18.53 15.86 4.18
C PRO A 159 -19.80 16.67 3.86
N VAL A 160 -20.51 16.33 2.78
CA VAL A 160 -21.79 16.97 2.43
C VAL A 160 -22.86 16.62 3.46
N TYR A 161 -22.92 15.36 3.88
CA TYR A 161 -23.81 14.91 4.94
C TYR A 161 -23.47 15.56 6.28
N ASP A 162 -22.21 15.59 6.68
CA ASP A 162 -21.77 16.19 7.94
C ASP A 162 -22.19 17.67 8.03
N ALA A 163 -22.05 18.42 6.93
CA ALA A 163 -22.50 19.81 6.86
C ALA A 163 -24.03 19.95 6.97
N CYS A 164 -24.78 19.03 6.34
CA CYS A 164 -26.25 18.97 6.44
C CYS A 164 -26.70 18.66 7.88
N PHE A 165 -26.04 17.70 8.53
CA PHE A 165 -26.34 17.27 9.89
C PHE A 165 -26.15 18.39 10.92
N VAL A 166 -25.03 19.13 10.83
CA VAL A 166 -24.78 20.29 11.70
C VAL A 166 -25.81 21.40 11.47
N ARG A 167 -26.25 21.61 10.22
CA ARG A 167 -27.29 22.61 9.90
C ARG A 167 -28.67 22.23 10.44
N CYS A 168 -28.95 20.94 10.59
CA CYS A 168 -30.19 20.43 11.20
C CYS A 168 -30.19 20.47 12.75
N GLY A 169 -29.14 21.01 13.38
CA GLY A 169 -29.02 21.10 14.83
C GLY A 169 -28.29 19.91 15.48
N GLY A 170 -27.77 18.98 14.67
CA GLY A 170 -26.93 17.88 15.17
C GLY A 170 -25.53 18.37 15.56
N GLN A 171 -24.90 17.71 16.54
CA GLN A 171 -23.55 18.04 16.96
C GLN A 171 -22.54 17.04 16.40
N ARG A 172 -21.41 17.56 15.90
CA ARG A 172 -20.28 16.77 15.41
C ARG A 172 -19.15 16.83 16.42
N LEU A 173 -18.99 15.77 17.20
CA LEU A 173 -17.89 15.63 18.15
C LEU A 173 -16.70 15.00 17.44
N THR A 174 -15.58 15.71 17.41
CA THR A 174 -14.32 15.21 16.87
C THR A 174 -13.39 14.87 18.01
N GLU A 175 -13.08 13.59 18.16
CA GLU A 175 -12.21 13.08 19.21
C GLU A 175 -10.91 12.56 18.56
N THR A 176 -9.76 13.04 19.03
CA THR A 176 -8.46 12.50 18.64
C THR A 176 -8.09 11.37 19.59
N VAL A 177 -8.27 10.14 19.15
CA VAL A 177 -7.93 8.95 19.95
C VAL A 177 -6.54 8.46 19.56
N CYS A 178 -5.69 8.20 20.55
CA CYS A 178 -4.42 7.53 20.29
C CYS A 178 -4.67 6.02 20.13
N ILE A 179 -4.16 5.44 19.04
CA ILE A 179 -4.37 4.02 18.71
C ILE A 179 -3.10 3.21 18.96
N LYS A 180 -1.92 3.80 18.78
CA LYS A 180 -0.63 3.12 19.01
C LYS A 180 0.37 4.02 19.72
N ASN A 181 1.23 3.41 20.54
CA ASN A 181 2.29 4.09 21.30
C ASN A 181 1.76 5.25 22.16
N CYS A 182 0.61 5.04 22.80
CA CYS A 182 -0.02 6.04 23.64
C CYS A 182 0.74 6.17 24.96
N PRO A 183 0.98 7.40 25.45
CA PRO A 183 1.58 7.57 26.76
C PRO A 183 0.64 6.96 27.83
N PRO A 184 1.18 6.26 28.84
CA PRO A 184 0.37 5.71 29.91
C PRO A 184 -0.37 6.83 30.65
N GLU A 185 -1.67 6.64 30.89
CA GLU A 185 -2.49 7.57 31.70
C GLU A 185 -1.87 7.72 33.09
N LYS A 186 -1.66 8.97 33.53
CA LYS A 186 -1.11 9.30 34.85
C LYS A 186 -2.15 9.13 35.95
#